data_AF-A0A7C2JHW4-F1
#
_entry.id   AF-A0A7C2JHW4-F1
#
_cell.length_a   1.000
_cell.length_b   1.000
_cell.length_c   1.000
_cell.angle_alpha   90.00
_cell.angle_beta   90.00
_cell.angle_gamma   90.00
#
_symmetry.space_group_name_H-M   'P 1'
#
loop_
_entity.id
_entity.type
_entity.pdbx_description
1 polymer ?
#
loop_
_entity_poly.entity_id
_entity_poly.type
_entity_poly.pdbx_seq_one_letter_code
_entity_poly.pdbx_strand_id
1 'polypeptide(L)'
;MKKRFLIAGIAAAAVFATVLGVAASLGVTSENLGAGSDDVASCDPNGVTTSYTVAWDNSDKQFEVTQVTVSGIASECADHNVQIALLSGSSTLATAGPQTVGSSGGSVNFSISPGVPAAQVTDIHVTIYK
;
A
#
# COMPACT_ATOMS: atom_id res chain seq x y z
N MET A 1 50.82 40.97 -19.14
CA MET A 1 50.07 40.16 -18.15
C MET A 1 48.64 39.81 -18.57
N LYS A 2 47.89 40.72 -19.22
CA LYS A 2 46.50 40.47 -19.72
C LYS A 2 46.33 39.24 -20.62
N LYS A 3 47.30 38.96 -21.50
CA LYS A 3 47.27 37.76 -22.38
C LYS A 3 47.34 36.43 -21.60
N ARG A 4 48.02 36.40 -20.45
CA ARG A 4 48.14 35.19 -19.62
C ARG A 4 46.83 34.88 -18.88
N PHE A 5 46.08 35.91 -18.50
CA PHE A 5 44.75 35.77 -17.90
C PHE A 5 43.69 35.33 -18.91
N LEU A 6 43.77 35.81 -20.18
CA LEU A 6 42.88 35.33 -21.25
C LEU A 6 43.09 33.84 -21.56
N ILE A 7 44.35 33.40 -21.63
CA ILE A 7 44.68 31.99 -21.86
C ILE A 7 44.22 31.13 -20.68
N ALA A 8 44.41 31.59 -19.45
CA ALA A 8 43.94 30.89 -18.26
C ALA A 8 42.40 30.80 -18.19
N GLY A 9 41.69 31.86 -18.61
CA GLY A 9 40.23 31.87 -18.66
C GLY A 9 39.67 30.89 -19.70
N ILE A 10 40.27 30.81 -20.88
CA ILE A 10 39.88 29.86 -21.92
C ILE A 10 40.17 28.42 -21.49
N ALA A 11 41.33 28.17 -20.86
CA ALA A 11 41.68 26.86 -20.34
C ALA A 11 40.71 26.41 -19.23
N ALA A 12 40.34 27.31 -18.32
CA ALA A 12 39.35 27.02 -17.28
C ALA A 12 37.96 26.74 -17.88
N ALA A 13 37.51 27.55 -18.84
CA ALA A 13 36.23 27.34 -19.51
C ALA A 13 36.17 26.00 -20.28
N ALA A 14 37.27 25.58 -20.90
CA ALA A 14 37.36 24.30 -21.60
C ALA A 14 37.23 23.10 -20.63
N VAL A 15 37.82 23.18 -19.44
CA VAL A 15 37.73 22.10 -18.43
C VAL A 15 36.34 22.05 -17.78
N PHE A 16 35.68 23.20 -17.54
CA PHE A 16 34.32 23.19 -17.01
C PHE A 16 33.26 22.76 -18.04
N ALA A 17 33.51 22.99 -19.34
CA ALA A 17 32.62 22.52 -20.40
C ALA A 17 32.61 20.98 -20.55
N THR A 18 33.70 20.29 -20.26
CA THR A 18 33.75 18.81 -20.33
C THR A 18 33.03 18.14 -19.15
N VAL A 19 32.88 18.81 -18.00
CA VAL A 19 32.15 18.27 -16.83
C VAL A 19 30.63 18.34 -17.04
N LEU A 20 30.12 19.34 -17.75
CA LEU A 20 28.68 19.50 -18.02
C LEU A 20 28.15 18.55 -19.12
N GLY A 21 29.03 17.90 -19.89
CA GLY A 21 28.66 16.98 -20.98
C GLY A 21 28.47 15.51 -20.57
N VAL A 22 28.94 15.09 -19.40
CA VAL A 22 28.92 13.67 -18.97
C VAL A 22 27.56 13.23 -18.41
N ALA A 23 26.60 14.15 -18.27
CA ALA A 23 25.20 13.79 -17.98
C ALA A 23 24.41 13.36 -19.23
N ALA A 24 24.83 13.79 -20.43
CA ALA A 24 24.11 13.49 -21.69
C ALA A 24 24.69 12.29 -22.45
N SER A 25 25.89 11.83 -22.11
CA SER A 25 26.50 10.63 -22.72
C SER A 25 26.32 9.36 -21.89
N LEU A 26 25.61 9.43 -20.77
CA LEU A 26 24.72 8.33 -20.40
C LEU A 26 23.58 8.37 -21.40
N GLY A 27 23.88 7.91 -22.62
CA GLY A 27 22.88 7.42 -23.55
C GLY A 27 22.24 6.20 -22.91
N VAL A 28 21.39 6.44 -21.93
CA VAL A 28 20.28 5.55 -21.68
C VAL A 28 19.40 5.72 -22.91
N THR A 29 19.67 4.90 -23.93
CA THR A 29 18.61 4.34 -24.77
C THR A 29 17.73 3.47 -23.86
N SER A 30 17.15 4.11 -22.86
CA SER A 30 16.10 3.56 -22.04
C SER A 30 14.83 3.98 -22.74
N GLU A 31 14.43 3.17 -23.73
CA GLU A 31 13.01 3.04 -24.04
C GLU A 31 12.21 2.58 -22.81
N ASN A 32 12.89 2.17 -21.71
CA ASN A 32 12.35 2.06 -20.37
C ASN A 32 13.27 2.77 -19.35
N LEU A 33 13.04 4.07 -19.10
CA LEU A 33 13.36 4.59 -17.76
C LEU A 33 12.30 3.97 -16.85
N GLY A 34 12.70 3.49 -15.67
CA GLY A 34 11.88 2.75 -14.69
C GLY A 34 10.70 3.52 -14.07
N ALA A 35 9.99 4.29 -14.87
CA ALA A 35 8.61 4.70 -14.71
C ALA A 35 7.85 4.12 -15.91
N GLY A 36 7.75 2.80 -15.98
CA GLY A 36 6.48 2.26 -16.42
C GLY A 36 5.48 2.83 -15.43
N SER A 37 4.79 3.90 -15.80
CA SER A 37 3.52 4.25 -15.15
C SER A 37 2.56 3.18 -15.63
N ASP A 38 2.78 1.96 -15.14
CA ASP A 38 1.67 1.04 -15.04
C ASP A 38 0.79 1.72 -14.00
N ASP A 39 -0.41 2.09 -14.40
CA ASP A 39 -1.41 2.51 -13.43
C ASP A 39 -1.53 1.32 -12.48
N VAL A 40 -0.91 1.42 -11.29
CA VAL A 40 -1.13 0.46 -10.21
C VAL A 40 -2.52 0.76 -9.67
N ALA A 41 -3.52 0.50 -10.52
CA ALA A 41 -4.90 0.59 -10.17
C ALA A 41 -5.09 -0.36 -9.00
N SER A 42 -5.78 0.12 -7.95
CA SER A 42 -6.28 -0.75 -6.90
C SER A 42 -6.93 -1.96 -7.57
N CYS A 43 -6.55 -3.18 -7.17
CA CYS A 43 -7.21 -4.38 -7.71
C CYS A 43 -8.72 -4.35 -7.41
N ASP A 44 -9.15 -3.55 -6.42
CA ASP A 44 -10.53 -3.24 -6.14
C ASP A 44 -10.81 -1.74 -6.31
N PRO A 45 -11.27 -1.30 -7.49
CA PRO A 45 -11.59 0.12 -7.74
C PRO A 45 -12.96 0.53 -7.19
N ASN A 46 -13.84 -0.43 -6.90
CA ASN A 46 -15.20 -0.17 -6.41
C ASN A 46 -15.27 -0.17 -4.88
N GLY A 47 -14.23 -0.67 -4.22
CA GLY A 47 -14.13 -0.77 -2.77
C GLY A 47 -14.84 -2.01 -2.23
N VAL A 48 -14.66 -2.25 -0.93
CA VAL A 48 -15.22 -3.40 -0.22
C VAL A 48 -16.27 -2.99 0.79
N THR A 49 -17.18 -3.91 1.12
CA THR A 49 -18.14 -3.75 2.23
C THR A 49 -17.76 -4.65 3.39
N THR A 50 -17.61 -4.07 4.58
CA THR A 50 -17.33 -4.80 5.82
C THR A 50 -18.60 -4.97 6.65
N SER A 51 -18.84 -6.18 7.13
CA SER A 51 -19.84 -6.48 8.16
C SER A 51 -19.23 -7.33 9.25
N TYR A 52 -19.81 -7.34 10.45
CA TYR A 52 -19.32 -8.15 11.54
C TYR A 52 -20.46 -8.80 12.32
N THR A 53 -20.17 -9.93 12.95
CA THR A 53 -21.08 -10.61 13.86
C THR A 53 -20.59 -10.43 15.30
N VAL A 54 -21.56 -10.31 16.21
CA VAL A 54 -21.31 -10.22 17.65
C VAL A 54 -21.88 -11.43 18.36
N ALA A 55 -21.19 -11.89 19.39
CA ALA A 55 -21.67 -12.93 20.29
C ALA A 55 -21.52 -12.47 21.74
N TRP A 56 -22.40 -12.94 22.62
CA TRP A 56 -22.28 -12.70 24.05
C TRP A 56 -21.18 -13.58 24.63
N ASP A 57 -20.15 -12.97 25.23
CA ASP A 57 -19.15 -13.67 26.01
C ASP A 57 -19.58 -13.72 27.49
N ASN A 58 -19.69 -14.93 28.04
CA ASN A 58 -20.15 -15.12 29.40
C ASN A 58 -19.04 -14.99 30.45
N SER A 59 -17.78 -14.96 30.05
CA SER A 59 -16.63 -14.72 30.94
C SER A 59 -16.49 -13.23 31.21
N ASP A 60 -16.52 -12.42 30.15
CA ASP A 60 -16.33 -10.97 30.19
C ASP A 60 -17.65 -10.18 30.33
N LYS A 61 -18.79 -10.88 30.29
CA LYS A 61 -20.15 -10.32 30.48
C LYS A 61 -20.47 -9.17 29.51
N GLN A 62 -20.11 -9.34 28.24
CA GLN A 62 -20.27 -8.33 27.21
C GLN A 62 -20.48 -8.95 25.81
N PHE A 63 -20.93 -8.14 24.85
CA PHE A 63 -20.94 -8.53 23.44
C PHE A 63 -19.59 -8.28 22.80
N GLU A 64 -19.09 -9.28 22.09
CA GLU A 64 -17.79 -9.23 21.41
C GLU A 64 -17.95 -9.52 19.91
N VAL A 65 -17.16 -8.82 19.10
CA VAL A 65 -17.01 -9.12 17.68
C VAL A 65 -16.24 -10.42 17.55
N THR A 66 -16.87 -11.43 16.93
CA THR A 66 -16.30 -12.78 16.77
C THR A 66 -15.97 -13.11 15.33
N GLN A 67 -16.61 -12.46 14.37
CA GLN A 67 -16.30 -12.61 12.96
C GLN A 67 -16.45 -11.27 12.23
N VAL A 68 -15.55 -11.02 11.29
CA VAL A 68 -15.65 -9.94 10.31
C VAL A 68 -15.71 -10.56 8.93
N THR A 69 -16.65 -10.11 8.11
CA THR A 69 -16.79 -10.48 6.71
C THR A 69 -16.48 -9.26 5.86
N VAL A 70 -15.51 -9.42 4.95
CA VAL A 70 -15.22 -8.46 3.89
C VAL A 70 -15.85 -9.01 2.62
N SER A 71 -16.71 -8.23 1.98
CA SER A 71 -17.50 -8.63 0.82
C SER A 71 -17.40 -7.61 -0.30
N GLY A 72 -17.79 -8.01 -1.51
CA GLY A 72 -17.72 -7.16 -2.69
C GLY A 72 -16.31 -7.04 -3.28
N ILE A 73 -15.40 -7.93 -2.90
CA ILE A 73 -14.03 -7.91 -3.41
C ILE A 73 -14.06 -8.20 -4.91
N ALA A 74 -13.46 -7.30 -5.69
CA ALA A 74 -13.39 -7.44 -7.14
C ALA A 74 -12.66 -8.74 -7.58
N SER A 75 -13.06 -9.28 -8.73
CA SER A 75 -12.44 -10.48 -9.31
C SER A 75 -10.96 -10.27 -9.68
N GLU A 76 -10.58 -9.03 -9.91
CA GLU A 76 -9.24 -8.56 -10.23
C GLU A 76 -8.29 -8.66 -9.03
N CYS A 77 -8.83 -8.75 -7.81
CA CYS A 77 -8.08 -9.11 -6.60
C CYS A 77 -8.02 -10.64 -6.35
N ALA A 78 -8.39 -11.48 -7.31
CA ALA A 78 -8.29 -12.93 -7.17
C ALA A 78 -6.87 -13.36 -6.77
N ASP A 79 -6.78 -14.30 -5.81
CA ASP A 79 -5.53 -14.82 -5.27
C ASP A 79 -4.65 -13.78 -4.53
N HIS A 80 -5.14 -12.57 -4.31
CA HIS A 80 -4.52 -11.62 -3.38
C HIS A 80 -4.87 -11.98 -1.93
N ASN A 81 -4.08 -11.45 -1.00
CA ASN A 81 -4.30 -11.58 0.43
C ASN A 81 -5.04 -10.36 0.98
N VAL A 82 -5.99 -10.61 1.86
CA VAL A 82 -6.74 -9.60 2.61
C VAL A 82 -6.36 -9.67 4.06
N GLN A 83 -6.11 -8.52 4.67
CA GLN A 83 -5.92 -8.36 6.10
C GLN A 83 -6.86 -7.27 6.60
N ILE A 84 -7.32 -7.43 7.84
CA ILE A 84 -8.20 -6.47 8.49
C ILE A 84 -7.61 -6.00 9.83
N ALA A 85 -8.02 -4.80 10.23
CA ALA A 85 -7.76 -4.24 11.55
C ALA A 85 -9.05 -3.64 12.13
N LEU A 86 -9.41 -4.04 13.35
CA LEU A 86 -10.47 -3.41 14.14
C LEU A 86 -9.83 -2.30 14.96
N LEU A 87 -10.46 -1.13 14.97
CA LEU A 87 -9.93 0.08 15.57
C LEU A 87 -10.87 0.67 16.62
N SER A 88 -10.28 1.35 17.59
CA SER A 88 -10.95 2.31 18.49
C SER A 88 -10.31 3.67 18.27
N GLY A 89 -10.96 4.51 17.45
CA GLY A 89 -10.36 5.72 16.90
C GLY A 89 -9.08 5.39 16.10
N SER A 90 -7.94 5.89 16.57
CA SER A 90 -6.63 5.65 15.94
C SER A 90 -5.89 4.42 16.49
N SER A 91 -6.45 3.72 17.48
CA SER A 91 -5.80 2.60 18.17
C SER A 91 -6.28 1.26 17.62
N THR A 92 -5.36 0.37 17.28
CA THR A 92 -5.69 -1.00 16.84
C THR A 92 -6.10 -1.86 18.03
N LEU A 93 -7.32 -2.42 17.97
CA LEU A 93 -7.83 -3.38 18.94
C LEU A 93 -7.43 -4.82 18.59
N ALA A 94 -7.60 -5.18 17.32
CA ALA A 94 -7.25 -6.50 16.81
C ALA A 94 -6.94 -6.46 15.32
N THR A 95 -6.19 -7.44 14.84
CA THR A 95 -5.93 -7.67 13.43
C THR A 95 -6.18 -9.13 13.08
N ALA A 96 -6.67 -9.41 11.88
CA ALA A 96 -6.86 -10.77 11.40
C ALA A 96 -6.45 -10.92 9.93
N GLY A 97 -5.96 -12.11 9.58
CA GLY A 97 -5.45 -12.44 8.26
C GLY A 97 -3.97 -12.86 8.27
N PRO A 98 -3.38 -13.09 7.09
CA PRO A 98 -4.00 -12.94 5.77
C PRO A 98 -5.07 -14.01 5.48
N GLN A 99 -6.06 -13.66 4.67
CA GLN A 99 -6.97 -14.60 4.02
C GLN A 99 -6.90 -14.37 2.51
N THR A 100 -6.77 -15.43 1.73
CA THR A 100 -6.69 -15.34 0.28
C THR A 100 -8.08 -15.15 -0.32
N VAL A 101 -8.21 -14.19 -1.23
CA VAL A 101 -9.42 -14.00 -2.01
C VAL A 101 -9.59 -15.19 -2.95
N GLY A 102 -10.81 -15.75 -3.01
CA GLY A 102 -11.11 -16.79 -3.97
C GLY A 102 -10.84 -16.35 -5.42
N SER A 103 -10.59 -17.31 -6.31
CA SER A 103 -10.16 -17.04 -7.69
C SER A 103 -11.17 -16.28 -8.57
N SER A 104 -12.35 -15.95 -8.04
CA SER A 104 -13.39 -15.14 -8.68
C SER A 104 -13.74 -13.86 -7.91
N GLY A 105 -12.93 -13.44 -6.93
CA GLY A 105 -13.30 -12.38 -5.99
C GLY A 105 -14.33 -12.84 -4.96
N GLY A 106 -15.16 -11.90 -4.48
CA GLY A 106 -16.32 -12.17 -3.65
C GLY A 106 -16.16 -11.73 -2.19
N SER A 107 -16.10 -12.70 -1.27
CA SER A 107 -16.06 -12.41 0.17
C SER A 107 -15.08 -13.31 0.91
N VAL A 108 -14.48 -12.77 1.95
CA VAL A 108 -13.62 -13.48 2.90
C VAL A 108 -14.10 -13.24 4.33
N ASN A 109 -13.95 -14.25 5.18
CA ASN A 109 -14.38 -14.20 6.57
C ASN A 109 -13.16 -14.35 7.48
N PHE A 110 -13.13 -13.54 8.53
CA PHE A 110 -12.08 -13.52 9.54
C PHE A 110 -12.68 -13.83 10.89
N SER A 111 -12.22 -14.90 11.52
CA SER A 111 -12.55 -15.18 12.92
C SER A 111 -11.65 -14.34 13.82
N ILE A 112 -12.26 -13.67 14.81
CA ILE A 112 -11.57 -12.84 15.80
C ILE A 112 -11.52 -13.61 17.11
N SER A 113 -10.31 -13.88 17.60
CA SER A 113 -10.08 -14.57 18.86
C SER A 113 -8.78 -14.09 19.52
N PRO A 114 -8.80 -13.65 20.80
CA PRO A 114 -10.00 -13.47 21.63
C PRO A 114 -10.95 -12.41 21.03
N GLY A 115 -12.24 -12.49 21.38
CA GLY A 115 -13.23 -11.54 20.87
C GLY A 115 -12.89 -10.11 21.31
N VAL A 116 -13.30 -9.13 20.49
CA VAL A 116 -13.08 -7.71 20.79
C VAL A 116 -14.40 -7.11 21.29
N PRO A 117 -14.42 -6.34 22.40
CA PRO A 117 -15.65 -5.71 22.88
C PRO A 117 -16.29 -4.86 21.77
N ALA A 118 -17.54 -5.18 21.42
CA ALA A 118 -18.22 -4.51 20.30
C ALA A 118 -18.41 -3.01 20.54
N ALA A 119 -18.47 -2.58 21.81
CA ALA A 119 -18.58 -1.17 22.19
C ALA A 119 -17.31 -0.35 21.93
N GLN A 120 -16.14 -0.99 21.81
CA GLN A 120 -14.87 -0.31 21.56
C GLN A 120 -14.57 -0.14 20.07
N VAL A 121 -15.18 -0.98 19.22
CA VAL A 121 -14.96 -0.96 17.78
C VAL A 121 -15.67 0.26 17.18
N THR A 122 -14.88 1.19 16.65
CA THR A 122 -15.40 2.38 15.95
C THR A 122 -15.20 2.29 14.45
N ASP A 123 -14.20 1.52 13.98
CA ASP A 123 -13.86 1.42 12.56
C ASP A 123 -13.22 0.05 12.24
N ILE A 124 -13.32 -0.37 10.97
CA ILE A 124 -12.70 -1.59 10.43
C ILE A 124 -11.93 -1.21 9.18
N HIS A 125 -10.61 -1.33 9.23
CA HIS A 125 -9.76 -1.08 8.07
C HIS A 125 -9.45 -2.39 7.36
N VAL A 126 -9.39 -2.32 6.04
CA VAL A 126 -9.12 -3.46 5.16
C VAL A 126 -7.96 -3.10 4.25
N THR A 127 -7.06 -4.06 4.03
CA THR A 127 -5.99 -3.95 3.04
C THR A 127 -5.95 -5.21 2.20
N ILE A 128 -5.79 -5.03 0.89
CA ILE A 128 -5.63 -6.11 -0.09
C ILE A 128 -4.25 -5.96 -0.72
N TYR A 129 -3.45 -7.02 -0.71
CA TYR A 129 -2.07 -7.03 -1.21
C TYR A 129 -1.72 -8.38 -1.83
N LYS A 130 -0.68 -8.40 -2.68
CA LYS A 130 -0.19 -9.62 -3.32
C LYS A 130 0.84 -10.32 -2.44
#